data_AF-R5LUC1-F1
#
_entry.id   AF-R5LUC1-F1
#
_cell.length_a   1.000
_cell.length_b   1.000
_cell.length_c   1.000
_cell.angle_alpha   90.00
_cell.angle_beta   90.00
_cell.angle_gamma   90.00
#
_symmetry.space_group_name_H-M   'P 1'
#
loop_
_entity.id
_entity.type
_entity.pdbx_description
1 polymer ?
#
loop_
_entity_poly.entity_id
_entity_poly.type
_entity_poly.pdbx_seq_one_letter_code
_entity_poly.pdbx_strand_id
1 'polypeptide(L)'
;MCWGSLAQRNVVSRETINRFLEAMPADKGVLKIFDINLRQNFYTKEVISDSIKHCNVLKINDEELVVLGRLFGYPGLDMSNKCWLLLGKYNIDMLVLTCGVNGSYVFTPGSVSFQNTPMVDVVDTVGAGDSFTGTFCAAILSGMSVPDAHALAVKVSAYVCTQSGAMPVLPDNIKSCIKR
;
A
#
# COMPACT_ATOMS: atom_id res chain seq x y z
N MET A 1 -2.62 3.10 11.27
CA MET A 1 -2.01 4.34 10.73
C MET A 1 -1.55 4.08 9.32
N CYS A 2 -1.75 5.02 8.41
CA CYS A 2 -1.12 5.03 7.08
C CYS A 2 -0.17 6.22 6.98
N TRP A 3 1.04 6.03 6.44
CA TRP A 3 1.99 7.12 6.17
C TRP A 3 2.82 6.83 4.92
N GLY A 4 3.48 7.87 4.40
CA GLY A 4 4.36 7.75 3.24
C GLY A 4 5.74 8.37 3.46
N SER A 5 6.60 8.25 2.44
CA SER A 5 8.00 8.71 2.53
C SER A 5 8.12 10.24 2.53
N LEU A 6 7.28 10.93 1.76
CA LEU A 6 7.43 12.38 1.50
C LEU A 6 7.40 13.24 2.77
N ALA A 7 6.50 12.94 3.71
CA ALA A 7 6.35 13.68 4.95
C ALA A 7 7.58 13.56 5.86
N GLN A 8 8.46 12.60 5.61
CA GLN A 8 9.68 12.35 6.40
C GLN A 8 10.93 13.04 5.81
N ARG A 9 10.77 13.84 4.75
CA ARG A 9 11.86 14.61 4.14
C ARG A 9 12.47 15.66 5.08
N ASN A 10 11.65 16.18 6.00
CA ASN A 10 12.08 17.12 7.04
C ASN A 10 12.21 16.37 8.37
N VAL A 11 13.26 16.70 9.13
CA VAL A 11 13.59 16.02 10.40
C VAL A 11 12.47 16.13 11.43
N VAL A 12 11.80 17.29 11.56
CA VAL A 12 10.76 17.50 12.57
C VAL A 12 9.56 16.57 12.32
N SER A 13 9.07 16.53 11.08
CA SER A 13 7.97 15.65 10.70
C SER A 13 8.36 14.17 10.79
N ARG A 14 9.60 13.81 10.40
CA ARG A 14 10.11 12.44 10.50
C ARG A 14 10.15 11.94 11.94
N GLU A 15 10.73 12.72 12.85
CA GLU A 15 10.78 12.37 14.27
C GLU A 15 9.39 12.25 14.87
N THR A 16 8.46 13.13 14.48
CA THR A 16 7.06 13.07 14.91
C THR A 16 6.39 11.78 14.45
N ILE A 17 6.57 11.40 13.18
CA ILE A 17 6.05 10.14 12.63
C ILE A 17 6.63 8.93 13.35
N ASN A 18 7.95 8.89 13.53
CA ASN A 18 8.63 7.77 14.19
C ASN A 18 8.16 7.60 15.64
N ARG A 19 8.10 8.69 16.41
CA ARG A 19 7.58 8.66 17.79
C ARG A 19 6.13 8.18 17.86
N PHE A 20 5.29 8.55 16.89
CA PHE A 20 3.93 8.04 16.82
C PHE A 20 3.91 6.53 16.56
N LEU A 21 4.71 6.04 15.61
CA LEU A 21 4.80 4.61 15.26
C LEU A 21 5.33 3.74 16.41
N GLU A 22 6.29 4.26 17.18
CA GLU A 22 6.86 3.65 18.38
C GLU A 22 5.84 3.58 19.52
N ALA A 23 4.97 4.59 19.65
CA ALA A 23 3.91 4.62 20.67
C ALA A 23 2.70 3.76 20.30
N MET A 24 2.55 3.36 19.03
CA MET A 24 1.43 2.51 18.60
C MET A 24 1.60 1.06 19.10
N PRO A 25 0.51 0.42 19.60
CA PRO A 25 0.55 -0.98 20.03
C PRO A 25 1.08 -1.92 18.95
N ALA A 26 1.70 -3.02 19.37
CA ALA A 26 2.20 -4.08 18.51
C ALA A 26 1.19 -5.22 18.31
N ASP A 27 -0.09 -4.99 18.65
CA ASP A 27 -1.14 -6.00 18.57
C ASP A 27 -1.48 -6.36 17.12
N LYS A 28 -1.86 -7.62 16.89
CA LYS A 28 -2.22 -8.13 15.55
C LYS A 28 -3.42 -7.41 14.90
N GLY A 29 -4.23 -6.69 15.67
CA GLY A 29 -5.36 -5.90 15.16
C GLY A 29 -4.98 -4.50 14.66
N VAL A 30 -3.73 -4.07 14.82
CA VAL A 30 -3.28 -2.72 14.48
C VAL A 30 -2.55 -2.73 13.14
N LEU A 31 -3.15 -2.12 12.12
CA LEU A 31 -2.48 -1.93 10.82
C LEU A 31 -1.56 -0.70 10.85
N LYS A 32 -0.27 -0.93 10.59
CA LYS A 32 0.78 0.05 10.35
C LYS A 32 1.16 -0.02 8.87
N ILE A 33 0.47 0.80 8.07
CA ILE A 33 0.54 0.78 6.60
C ILE A 33 1.56 1.83 6.13
N PHE A 34 2.63 1.38 5.51
CA PHE A 34 3.56 2.26 4.80
C PHE A 34 3.19 2.26 3.31
N ASP A 35 2.53 3.31 2.85
CA ASP A 35 2.28 3.59 1.44
C ASP A 35 3.44 4.45 0.92
N ILE A 36 4.46 3.80 0.36
CA ILE A 36 5.78 4.40 0.19
C ILE A 36 5.75 5.70 -0.62
N ASN A 37 4.96 5.73 -1.71
CA ASN A 37 4.61 6.90 -2.52
C ASN A 37 5.82 7.83 -2.75
N LEU A 38 6.86 7.32 -3.41
CA LEU A 38 8.11 8.03 -3.64
C LEU A 38 7.86 9.27 -4.53
N ARG A 39 8.34 10.43 -4.10
CA ARG A 39 8.22 11.68 -4.86
C ARG A 39 9.58 12.31 -5.10
N GLN A 40 9.93 12.46 -6.37
CA GLN A 40 11.19 13.03 -6.82
C GLN A 40 12.38 12.35 -6.12
N ASN A 41 13.23 13.11 -5.43
CA ASN A 41 14.36 12.62 -4.65
C ASN A 41 14.19 12.92 -3.15
N PHE A 42 12.95 13.05 -2.66
CA PHE A 42 12.66 13.38 -1.25
C PHE A 42 12.65 12.15 -0.32
N TYR A 43 13.57 11.22 -0.53
CA TYR A 43 13.73 10.01 0.27
C TYR A 43 15.20 9.64 0.41
N THR A 44 15.54 8.95 1.49
CA THR A 44 16.84 8.29 1.65
C THR A 44 16.64 6.81 1.95
N LYS A 45 17.71 6.03 1.78
CA LYS A 45 17.70 4.60 2.10
C LYS A 45 17.34 4.36 3.56
N GLU A 46 17.80 5.22 4.46
CA GLU A 46 17.54 5.17 5.90
C GLU A 46 16.05 5.39 6.19
N VAL A 47 15.45 6.45 5.64
CA VAL A 47 14.02 6.74 5.81
C VAL A 47 13.14 5.58 5.35
N ILE A 48 13.45 5.01 4.18
CA ILE A 48 12.72 3.87 3.64
C ILE A 48 12.94 2.63 4.52
N SER A 49 14.19 2.32 4.87
CA SER A 49 14.51 1.15 5.69
C SER A 49 13.84 1.21 7.05
N ASP A 50 13.86 2.37 7.71
CA ASP A 50 13.24 2.55 9.02
C ASP A 50 11.72 2.51 8.92
N SER A 51 11.11 3.11 7.88
CA SER A 51 9.67 2.99 7.66
C SER A 51 9.23 1.54 7.45
N ILE A 52 9.97 0.76 6.65
CA ILE A 52 9.64 -0.65 6.41
C ILE A 52 9.73 -1.47 7.70
N LYS A 53 10.74 -1.22 8.57
CA LYS A 53 10.85 -1.90 9.88
C LYS A 53 9.67 -1.63 10.81
N HIS A 54 8.98 -0.50 10.66
CA HIS A 54 7.85 -0.12 11.50
C HIS A 54 6.49 -0.53 10.91
N CYS A 55 6.44 -0.95 9.65
CA CYS A 55 5.19 -1.32 8.98
C CYS A 55 4.96 -2.83 9.06
N ASN A 56 3.68 -3.21 9.12
CA ASN A 56 3.24 -4.59 8.89
C ASN A 56 2.47 -4.73 7.56
N VAL A 57 2.15 -3.61 6.91
CA VAL A 57 1.65 -3.58 5.54
C VAL A 57 2.49 -2.60 4.72
N LEU A 58 3.09 -3.07 3.63
CA LEU A 58 3.80 -2.24 2.67
C LEU A 58 2.97 -2.13 1.39
N LYS A 59 2.71 -0.91 0.92
CA LYS A 59 2.18 -0.68 -0.42
C LYS A 59 3.22 0.03 -1.27
N ILE A 60 3.43 -0.50 -2.48
CA ILE A 60 4.45 -0.06 -3.42
C ILE A 60 3.98 -0.30 -4.86
N ASN A 61 4.44 0.50 -5.82
CA ASN A 61 4.25 0.21 -7.24
C ASN A 61 5.49 -0.45 -7.89
N ASP A 62 5.35 -0.96 -9.10
CA ASP A 62 6.42 -1.63 -9.84
C ASP A 62 7.65 -0.75 -10.09
N GLU A 63 7.47 0.53 -10.43
CA GLU A 63 8.57 1.49 -10.61
C GLU A 63 9.35 1.74 -9.31
N GLU A 64 8.62 1.95 -8.20
CA GLU A 64 9.18 2.13 -6.86
C GLU A 64 9.92 0.86 -6.40
N LEU A 65 9.41 -0.33 -6.73
CA LEU A 65 10.07 -1.59 -6.42
C LEU A 65 11.40 -1.73 -7.16
N VAL A 66 11.50 -1.22 -8.40
CA VAL A 66 12.78 -1.13 -9.14
C VAL A 66 13.75 -0.19 -8.41
N VAL A 67 13.28 0.96 -7.92
CA VAL A 67 14.11 1.90 -7.14
C VAL A 67 14.62 1.23 -5.86
N LEU A 68 13.76 0.55 -5.11
CA LEU A 68 14.14 -0.18 -3.90
C LEU A 68 15.17 -1.27 -4.19
N GLY A 69 15.00 -2.00 -5.30
CA GLY A 69 15.97 -2.99 -5.76
C GLY A 69 17.39 -2.43 -5.90
N ARG A 70 17.52 -1.22 -6.44
CA ARG A 70 18.82 -0.54 -6.55
C ARG A 70 19.32 -0.06 -5.20
N LEU A 71 18.49 0.62 -4.42
CA LEU A 71 18.86 1.18 -3.10
C LEU A 71 19.36 0.12 -2.11
N PHE A 72 18.76 -1.07 -2.13
CA PHE A 72 19.08 -2.15 -1.21
C PHE A 72 20.01 -3.22 -1.80
N GLY A 73 20.51 -3.05 -3.03
CA GLY A 73 21.59 -3.88 -3.59
C GLY A 73 21.14 -5.21 -4.20
N TYR A 74 19.89 -5.32 -4.66
CA TYR A 74 19.37 -6.50 -5.36
C TYR A 74 18.66 -6.15 -6.69
N PRO A 75 19.26 -5.33 -7.58
CA PRO A 75 18.59 -4.85 -8.79
C PRO A 75 18.19 -5.98 -9.75
N GLY A 76 18.96 -7.07 -9.80
CA GLY A 76 18.76 -8.20 -10.70
C GLY A 76 17.71 -9.23 -10.27
N LEU A 77 17.11 -9.10 -9.08
CA LEU A 77 15.98 -9.95 -8.69
C LEU A 77 14.74 -9.56 -9.51
N ASP A 78 13.93 -10.55 -9.90
CA ASP A 78 12.61 -10.27 -10.46
C ASP A 78 11.67 -9.66 -9.41
N MET A 79 10.53 -9.16 -9.90
CA MET A 79 9.52 -8.47 -9.11
C MET A 79 8.98 -9.33 -7.95
N SER A 80 8.69 -10.61 -8.20
CA SER A 80 8.15 -11.53 -7.20
C SER A 80 9.19 -11.82 -6.12
N ASN A 81 10.42 -12.14 -6.51
CA ASN A 81 11.52 -12.39 -5.59
C ASN A 81 11.89 -11.16 -4.74
N LYS A 82 11.78 -9.94 -5.29
CA LYS A 82 11.92 -8.70 -4.50
C LYS A 82 10.82 -8.57 -3.45
N CYS A 83 9.57 -8.88 -3.80
CA CYS A 83 8.45 -8.84 -2.85
C CYS A 83 8.63 -9.86 -1.74
N TRP A 84 8.97 -11.12 -2.07
CA TRP A 84 9.25 -12.16 -1.08
C TRP A 84 10.41 -11.81 -0.16
N LEU A 85 11.48 -11.22 -0.71
CA LEU A 85 12.62 -10.75 0.07
C LEU A 85 12.20 -9.67 1.07
N LEU A 86 11.44 -8.65 0.63
CA LEU A 86 10.94 -7.59 1.52
C LEU A 86 10.02 -8.15 2.60
N LEU A 87 9.07 -9.00 2.22
CA LEU A 87 8.12 -9.63 3.12
C LEU A 87 8.82 -10.42 4.24
N GLY A 88 9.76 -11.31 3.86
CA GLY A 88 10.49 -12.15 4.82
C GLY A 88 11.54 -11.39 5.63
N LYS A 89 12.33 -10.51 5.00
CA LYS A 89 13.41 -9.77 5.66
C LYS A 89 12.91 -8.84 6.76
N TYR A 90 11.77 -8.21 6.54
CA TYR A 90 11.22 -7.21 7.45
C TYR A 90 10.01 -7.73 8.24
N ASN A 91 9.66 -9.01 8.10
CA ASN A 91 8.52 -9.63 8.77
C ASN A 91 7.20 -8.84 8.55
N ILE A 92 6.94 -8.50 7.30
CA ILE A 92 5.74 -7.77 6.87
C ILE A 92 4.61 -8.78 6.68
N ASP A 93 3.42 -8.49 7.22
CA ASP A 93 2.27 -9.38 7.10
C ASP A 93 1.69 -9.39 5.68
N MET A 94 1.64 -8.20 5.04
CA MET A 94 1.08 -8.01 3.71
C MET A 94 1.90 -7.02 2.88
N LEU A 95 2.22 -7.38 1.64
CA LEU A 95 2.83 -6.46 0.66
C LEU A 95 1.90 -6.31 -0.54
N VAL A 96 1.37 -5.11 -0.72
CA VAL A 96 0.56 -4.71 -1.88
C VAL A 96 1.49 -4.16 -2.96
N LEU A 97 1.49 -4.80 -4.12
CA LEU A 97 2.20 -4.33 -5.31
C LEU A 97 1.19 -3.91 -6.38
N THR A 98 1.26 -2.66 -6.84
CA THR A 98 0.42 -2.16 -7.94
C THR A 98 1.23 -2.00 -9.22
N CYS A 99 0.70 -2.45 -10.36
CA CYS A 99 1.40 -2.46 -11.65
C CYS A 99 0.60 -1.72 -12.74
N GLY A 100 -0.15 -0.68 -12.36
CA GLY A 100 -1.00 0.11 -13.26
C GLY A 100 -2.00 -0.77 -14.02
N VAL A 101 -1.93 -0.75 -15.35
CA VAL A 101 -2.81 -1.55 -16.22
C VAL A 101 -2.55 -3.07 -16.13
N ASN A 102 -1.38 -3.48 -15.62
CA ASN A 102 -1.00 -4.88 -15.49
C ASN A 102 -1.56 -5.56 -14.22
N GLY A 103 -2.49 -4.90 -13.52
CA GLY A 103 -3.11 -5.41 -12.31
C GLY A 103 -2.38 -5.04 -11.03
N SER A 104 -2.74 -5.76 -9.96
CA SER A 104 -2.12 -5.65 -8.65
C SER A 104 -1.99 -7.01 -7.99
N TYR A 105 -1.05 -7.09 -7.05
CA TYR A 105 -0.75 -8.28 -6.26
C TYR A 105 -0.79 -7.95 -4.78
N VAL A 106 -1.19 -8.92 -3.96
CA VAL A 106 -1.00 -8.88 -2.51
C VAL A 106 -0.27 -10.14 -2.08
N PHE A 107 0.95 -9.97 -1.60
CA PHE A 107 1.78 -11.03 -1.05
C PHE A 107 1.54 -11.15 0.45
N THR A 108 1.40 -12.38 0.92
CA THR A 108 1.37 -12.76 2.34
C THR A 108 2.24 -14.00 2.53
N PRO A 109 2.66 -14.35 3.76
CA PRO A 109 3.46 -15.55 3.98
C PRO A 109 2.83 -16.80 3.33
N GLY A 110 3.48 -17.32 2.29
CA GLY A 110 3.05 -18.52 1.58
C GLY A 110 1.92 -18.34 0.56
N SER A 111 1.39 -17.14 0.32
CA SER A 111 0.34 -16.94 -0.70
C SER A 111 0.40 -15.59 -1.42
N VAL A 112 -0.14 -15.56 -2.64
CA VAL A 112 -0.25 -14.36 -3.47
C VAL A 112 -1.66 -14.26 -4.02
N SER A 113 -2.30 -13.10 -3.83
CA SER A 113 -3.53 -12.73 -4.51
C SER A 113 -3.20 -11.84 -5.70
N PHE A 114 -3.78 -12.11 -6.87
CA PHE A 114 -3.68 -11.26 -8.06
C PHE A 114 -5.06 -10.77 -8.48
N GLN A 115 -5.15 -9.52 -8.92
CA GLN A 115 -6.36 -8.93 -9.49
C GLN A 115 -5.99 -8.14 -10.74
N ASN A 116 -6.78 -8.30 -11.81
CA ASN A 116 -6.67 -7.46 -13.00
C ASN A 116 -7.18 -6.05 -12.69
N THR A 117 -6.58 -5.04 -13.31
CA THR A 117 -7.09 -3.66 -13.24
C THR A 117 -8.30 -3.52 -14.17
N PRO A 118 -9.49 -3.16 -13.68
CA PRO A 118 -10.67 -2.97 -14.52
C PRO A 118 -10.46 -1.85 -15.54
N MET A 119 -10.87 -2.09 -16.78
CA MET A 119 -10.96 -1.04 -17.79
C MET A 119 -12.23 -0.23 -17.53
N VAL A 120 -12.06 1.06 -17.25
CA VAL A 120 -13.15 2.01 -16.98
C VAL A 120 -12.92 3.29 -17.75
N ASP A 121 -13.99 4.06 -17.99
CA ASP A 121 -13.87 5.39 -18.57
C ASP A 121 -13.26 6.34 -17.53
N VAL A 122 -11.96 6.60 -17.67
CA VAL A 122 -11.19 7.41 -16.71
C VAL A 122 -11.52 8.88 -16.88
N VAL A 123 -12.00 9.50 -15.80
CA VAL A 123 -12.24 10.94 -15.69
C VAL A 123 -11.06 11.61 -14.99
N ASP A 124 -10.63 11.08 -13.86
CA ASP A 124 -9.51 11.57 -13.05
C ASP A 124 -8.95 10.42 -12.20
N THR A 125 -7.63 10.27 -12.11
CA THR A 125 -6.99 9.21 -11.31
C THR A 125 -6.59 9.65 -9.91
N VAL A 126 -6.74 10.94 -9.61
CA VAL A 126 -6.39 11.49 -8.29
C VAL A 126 -7.22 10.81 -7.20
N GLY A 127 -6.57 10.38 -6.13
CA GLY A 127 -7.20 9.68 -5.01
C GLY A 127 -7.49 8.19 -5.22
N ALA A 128 -7.33 7.66 -6.43
CA ALA A 128 -7.57 6.23 -6.70
C ALA A 128 -6.67 5.33 -5.83
N GLY A 129 -5.37 5.62 -5.77
CA GLY A 129 -4.41 4.88 -4.92
C GLY A 129 -4.71 4.98 -3.42
N ASP A 130 -5.13 6.16 -2.95
CA ASP A 130 -5.52 6.36 -1.55
C ASP A 130 -6.83 5.61 -1.22
N SER A 131 -7.77 5.60 -2.16
CA SER A 131 -9.03 4.86 -2.03
C SER A 131 -8.82 3.34 -2.02
N PHE A 132 -7.84 2.84 -2.78
CA PHE A 132 -7.39 1.46 -2.69
C PHE A 132 -6.91 1.16 -1.27
N THR A 133 -5.93 1.94 -0.77
CA THR A 133 -5.31 1.73 0.54
C THR A 133 -6.35 1.81 1.66
N GLY A 134 -7.24 2.80 1.61
CA GLY A 134 -8.33 2.99 2.57
C GLY A 134 -9.33 1.84 2.56
N THR A 135 -9.74 1.39 1.37
CA THR A 135 -10.67 0.26 1.22
C THR A 135 -10.06 -1.06 1.69
N PHE A 136 -8.81 -1.33 1.30
CA PHE A 136 -8.08 -2.52 1.72
C PHE A 136 -7.94 -2.56 3.25
N CYS A 137 -7.53 -1.43 3.85
CA CYS A 137 -7.44 -1.28 5.30
C CYS A 137 -8.77 -1.58 6.00
N ALA A 138 -9.86 -0.97 5.54
CA ALA A 138 -11.18 -1.16 6.12
C ALA A 138 -11.68 -2.61 5.99
N ALA A 139 -11.47 -3.24 4.82
CA ALA A 139 -11.86 -4.63 4.58
C ALA A 139 -11.11 -5.61 5.49
N ILE A 140 -9.79 -5.46 5.63
CA ILE A 140 -8.98 -6.31 6.52
C ILE A 140 -9.40 -6.13 7.98
N LEU A 141 -9.64 -4.89 8.43
CA LEU A 141 -10.08 -4.62 9.80
C LEU A 141 -11.49 -5.18 10.09
N SER A 142 -12.35 -5.30 9.08
CA SER A 142 -13.64 -6.00 9.16
C SER A 142 -13.53 -7.52 9.09
N GLY A 143 -12.32 -8.09 9.06
CA GLY A 143 -12.08 -9.53 9.05
C GLY A 143 -12.29 -10.21 7.69
N MET A 144 -12.31 -9.45 6.59
CA MET A 144 -12.34 -10.04 5.24
C MET A 144 -11.04 -10.79 4.93
N SER A 145 -11.13 -11.80 4.07
CA SER A 145 -9.95 -12.48 3.55
C SER A 145 -9.12 -11.52 2.68
N VAL A 146 -7.81 -11.76 2.57
CA VAL A 146 -6.92 -10.94 1.72
C VAL A 146 -7.40 -10.90 0.25
N PRO A 147 -7.79 -12.02 -0.39
CA PRO A 147 -8.35 -11.98 -1.74
C PRO A 147 -9.59 -11.10 -1.87
N ASP A 148 -10.52 -11.17 -0.91
CA ASP A 148 -11.76 -10.38 -0.95
C ASP A 148 -11.48 -8.89 -0.70
N ALA A 149 -10.61 -8.58 0.26
CA ALA A 149 -10.16 -7.21 0.53
C ALA A 149 -9.45 -6.60 -0.69
N HIS A 150 -8.61 -7.39 -1.36
CA HIS A 150 -7.90 -6.99 -2.58
C HIS A 150 -8.89 -6.71 -3.73
N ALA A 151 -9.82 -7.62 -4.01
CA ALA A 151 -10.83 -7.43 -5.04
C ALA A 151 -11.71 -6.18 -4.78
N LEU A 152 -12.11 -5.96 -3.52
CA LEU A 152 -12.89 -4.77 -3.15
C LEU A 152 -12.08 -3.49 -3.33
N ALA A 153 -10.82 -3.47 -2.91
CA ALA A 153 -9.93 -2.30 -3.07
C ALA A 153 -9.72 -1.94 -4.54
N VAL A 154 -9.53 -2.94 -5.42
CA VAL A 154 -9.44 -2.74 -6.88
C VAL A 154 -10.74 -2.15 -7.43
N LYS A 155 -11.90 -2.69 -7.02
CA LYS A 155 -13.21 -2.19 -7.46
C LYS A 155 -13.44 -0.74 -7.04
N VAL A 156 -13.11 -0.38 -5.81
CA VAL A 156 -13.25 1.01 -5.32
C VAL A 156 -12.29 1.95 -6.03
N SER A 157 -11.02 1.55 -6.19
CA SER A 157 -10.05 2.34 -6.93
C SER A 157 -10.49 2.61 -8.36
N ALA A 158 -11.01 1.59 -9.06
CA ALA A 158 -11.54 1.75 -10.40
C ALA A 158 -12.76 2.70 -10.44
N TYR A 159 -13.66 2.60 -9.46
CA TYR A 159 -14.79 3.53 -9.35
C TYR A 159 -14.32 4.97 -9.15
N VAL A 160 -13.36 5.22 -8.26
CA VAL A 160 -12.83 6.58 -8.03
C VAL A 160 -12.23 7.16 -9.32
N CYS A 161 -11.57 6.33 -10.15
CA CYS A 161 -11.06 6.78 -11.45
C CYS A 161 -12.14 7.31 -12.42
N THR A 162 -13.41 6.93 -12.23
CA THR A 162 -14.54 7.40 -13.06
C THR A 162 -15.16 8.71 -12.56
N GLN A 163 -14.68 9.24 -11.44
CA GLN A 163 -15.21 10.43 -10.79
C GLN A 163 -14.21 11.59 -10.93
N SER A 164 -14.67 12.82 -10.73
CA SER A 164 -13.79 13.99 -10.68
C SER A 164 -13.32 14.24 -9.25
N GLY A 165 -12.01 14.40 -9.06
CA GLY A 165 -11.39 14.68 -7.77
C GLY A 165 -11.22 13.45 -6.87
N ALA A 166 -10.53 13.65 -5.74
CA ALA A 166 -9.99 12.58 -4.90
C ALA A 166 -11.00 11.88 -3.97
N MET A 167 -12.08 12.57 -3.59
CA MET A 167 -12.97 12.17 -2.49
C MET A 167 -14.44 12.07 -2.94
N PRO A 168 -14.77 11.26 -3.96
CA PRO A 168 -16.16 11.08 -4.38
C PRO A 168 -16.97 10.31 -3.33
N VAL A 169 -18.29 10.49 -3.35
CA VAL A 169 -19.19 9.69 -2.52
C VAL A 169 -19.23 8.27 -3.08
N LEU A 170 -18.83 7.28 -2.26
CA LEU A 170 -18.91 5.89 -2.68
C LEU A 170 -20.38 5.42 -2.80
N PRO A 171 -20.72 4.62 -3.82
CA PRO A 171 -22.01 3.96 -3.95
C PRO A 171 -22.35 3.05 -2.77
N ASP A 172 -23.64 2.93 -2.44
CA ASP A 172 -24.07 2.15 -1.28
C ASP A 172 -23.80 0.65 -1.41
N ASN A 173 -23.82 0.11 -2.63
CA ASN A 173 -23.46 -1.28 -2.90
C ASN A 173 -21.98 -1.59 -2.59
N ILE A 174 -21.09 -0.60 -2.62
CA ILE A 174 -19.69 -0.71 -2.21
C ILE A 174 -19.60 -0.61 -0.68
N LYS A 175 -20.30 0.36 -0.08
CA LYS A 175 -20.32 0.52 1.39
C LYS A 175 -20.83 -0.72 2.10
N SER A 176 -21.84 -1.39 1.54
CA SER A 176 -22.41 -2.61 2.11
C SER A 176 -21.49 -3.83 2.07
N CYS A 177 -20.41 -3.80 1.29
CA CYS A 177 -19.43 -4.90 1.25
C CYS A 177 -18.61 -5.01 2.54
N ILE A 178 -18.41 -3.90 3.24
CA ILE A 178 -17.67 -3.85 4.51
C ILE A 178 -18.71 -3.93 5.63
N LYS A 179 -18.91 -5.12 6.19
CA LYS A 179 -19.80 -5.31 7.33
C LYS A 179 -19.18 -4.67 8.58
N ARG A 180 -20.02 -3.96 9.34
CA ARG A 180 -19.68 -3.42 10.66
C ARG A 180 -19.59 -4.53 11.70
#